data_AF-A0A1X1NLS6-F1
#
_entry.id   AF-A0A1X1NLS6-F1
#
_cell.length_a   1.000
_cell.length_b   1.000
_cell.length_c   1.000
_cell.angle_alpha   90.00
_cell.angle_beta   90.00
_cell.angle_gamma   90.00
#
_symmetry.space_group_name_H-M   'P 1'
#
loop_
_entity.id
_entity.type
_entity.pdbx_description
1 polymer ?
#
loop_
_entity_poly.entity_id
_entity_poly.type
_entity_poly.pdbx_seq_one_letter_code
_entity_poly.pdbx_strand_id
1 'polypeptide(L)'
;MENTLTDALTPASDAYVVVAEVIHGSPVAPRLGGHLYCSAECAEHGVRELVSDLSEEEGGSGFVLPHEGRAIGCVVTRGGRMWSVQILARSELPTV
;
A
#
# COMPACT_ATOMS: atom_id res chain seq x y z
N MET A 1 -14.09 38.68 -0.68
CA MET A 1 -14.81 37.59 0.01
C MET A 1 -14.05 36.32 -0.30
N GLU A 2 -13.22 35.89 0.64
CA GLU A 2 -12.43 34.66 0.56
C GLU A 2 -13.35 33.45 0.75
N ASN A 3 -13.42 32.59 -0.26
CA ASN A 3 -14.11 31.30 -0.16
C ASN A 3 -13.10 30.26 0.31
N THR A 4 -12.99 30.10 1.64
CA THR A 4 -12.27 29.00 2.27
C THR A 4 -13.09 27.72 2.12
N LEU A 5 -13.00 27.08 0.95
CA LEU A 5 -13.46 25.71 0.74
C LEU A 5 -12.42 24.77 1.36
N THR A 6 -12.50 24.57 2.67
CA THR A 6 -11.92 23.38 3.30
C THR A 6 -12.84 22.22 2.95
N ASP A 7 -12.77 21.79 1.69
CA ASP A 7 -13.39 20.56 1.23
C ASP A 7 -12.59 19.42 1.87
N ALA A 8 -13.05 18.97 3.04
CA ALA A 8 -12.61 17.71 3.60
C ALA A 8 -13.15 16.62 2.67
N LEU A 9 -12.46 16.43 1.54
CA LEU A 9 -12.70 15.37 0.57
C LEU A 9 -12.57 14.06 1.32
N THR A 10 -13.69 13.60 1.87
CA THR A 10 -13.81 12.25 2.41
C THR A 10 -13.57 11.36 1.19
N PRO A 11 -12.48 10.58 1.18
CA PRO A 11 -12.16 9.79 0.01
C PRO A 11 -13.34 8.90 -0.32
N ALA A 12 -13.72 8.86 -1.60
CA ALA A 12 -14.85 8.07 -2.02
C ALA A 12 -14.64 6.58 -1.65
N SER A 13 -15.71 5.85 -1.34
CA SER A 13 -15.64 4.47 -0.86
C SER A 13 -15.04 3.49 -1.88
N ASP A 14 -14.99 3.89 -3.14
CA ASP A 14 -14.37 3.23 -4.28
C ASP A 14 -12.89 3.61 -4.48
N ALA A 15 -12.31 4.44 -3.59
CA ALA A 15 -10.88 4.71 -3.59
C ALA A 15 -10.10 3.45 -3.22
N TYR A 16 -8.87 3.36 -3.73
CA TYR A 16 -7.94 2.27 -3.47
C TYR A 16 -6.78 2.76 -2.59
N VAL A 17 -6.29 1.89 -1.72
CA VAL A 17 -5.08 2.06 -0.93
C VAL A 17 -4.11 0.94 -1.22
N VAL A 18 -2.85 1.13 -0.83
CA VAL A 18 -1.84 0.08 -0.85
C VAL A 18 -1.48 -0.24 0.59
N VAL A 19 -1.43 -1.52 0.92
CA VAL A 19 -1.15 -2.01 2.27
C VAL A 19 -0.02 -3.04 2.20
N ALA A 20 0.90 -2.98 3.15
CA ALA A 20 1.93 -3.97 3.35
C ALA A 20 1.75 -4.69 4.69
N GLU A 21 1.78 -6.02 4.66
CA GLU A 21 1.62 -6.88 5.83
C GLU A 21 2.76 -7.89 5.91
N VAL A 22 3.22 -8.20 7.12
CA VAL A 22 4.21 -9.27 7.33
C VAL A 22 3.51 -10.62 7.25
N ILE A 23 3.91 -11.44 6.28
CA ILE A 23 3.40 -12.80 6.09
C ILE A 23 4.37 -13.87 6.63
N HIS A 24 5.62 -13.49 6.91
CA HIS A 24 6.62 -14.35 7.54
C HIS A 24 7.63 -13.54 8.35
N GLY A 25 8.11 -14.09 9.48
CA GLY A 25 9.08 -13.44 10.38
C GLY A 25 8.41 -12.74 11.57
N SER A 26 9.16 -11.87 12.26
CA SER A 26 8.66 -11.15 13.44
C SER A 26 7.51 -10.20 13.07
N PRO A 27 6.35 -10.26 13.76
CA PRO A 27 5.19 -9.47 13.39
C PRO A 27 5.39 -7.98 13.71
N VAL A 28 4.79 -7.13 12.88
CA VAL A 28 4.62 -5.68 13.09
C VAL A 28 3.29 -5.24 12.52
N ALA A 29 2.85 -4.03 12.89
CA ALA A 29 1.63 -3.45 12.35
C ALA A 29 1.71 -3.33 10.82
N PRO A 30 0.59 -3.53 10.10
CA PRO A 30 0.50 -3.23 8.68
C PRO A 30 0.92 -1.79 8.37
N ARG A 31 1.58 -1.59 7.24
CA ARG A 31 1.96 -0.25 6.75
C ARG A 31 1.07 0.13 5.59
N LEU A 32 0.48 1.32 5.68
CA LEU A 32 -0.27 1.91 4.56
C LEU A 32 0.68 2.71 3.66
N GLY A 33 0.42 2.68 2.36
CA GLY A 33 0.99 3.64 1.42
C GLY A 33 0.49 5.06 1.69
N GLY A 34 1.23 6.07 1.21
CA GLY A 34 0.97 7.48 1.51
C GLY A 34 -0.21 8.11 0.75
N HIS A 35 -0.84 7.37 -0.17
CA HIS A 35 -1.79 7.93 -1.13
C HIS A 35 -3.07 7.12 -1.25
N LEU A 36 -4.11 7.79 -1.72
CA LEU A 36 -5.37 7.22 -2.17
C LEU A 36 -5.43 7.30 -3.69
N TYR A 37 -5.89 6.22 -4.31
CA TYR A 37 -5.92 6.09 -5.76
C TYR A 37 -7.35 5.95 -6.26
N CYS A 38 -7.63 6.52 -7.43
CA CYS A 38 -8.97 6.44 -8.05
C CYS A 38 -9.24 5.08 -8.73
N SER A 39 -8.21 4.25 -8.94
CA SER A 39 -8.34 2.92 -9.56
C SER A 39 -7.24 1.99 -9.08
N ALA A 40 -7.44 0.68 -9.26
CA ALA A 40 -6.41 -0.33 -9.01
C ALA A 40 -5.18 -0.14 -9.92
N GLU A 41 -5.36 0.33 -11.16
CA GLU A 41 -4.27 0.61 -12.09
C GLU A 41 -3.39 1.77 -11.58
N CYS A 42 -4.01 2.86 -11.08
CA CYS A 42 -3.26 3.96 -10.47
C CYS A 42 -2.54 3.50 -9.19
N ALA A 43 -3.15 2.60 -8.41
CA ALA A 43 -2.57 2.07 -7.18
C ALA A 43 -1.32 1.19 -7.42
N GLU A 44 -1.09 0.68 -8.63
CA GLU A 44 0.15 -0.02 -8.94
C GLU A 44 1.39 0.86 -8.74
N HIS A 45 1.26 2.19 -8.88
CA HIS A 45 2.33 3.11 -8.56
C HIS A 45 2.70 3.01 -7.07
N GLY A 46 1.69 3.05 -6.19
CA GLY A 46 1.88 2.90 -4.74
C GLY A 46 2.45 1.56 -4.32
N VAL A 47 2.15 0.47 -5.06
CA VAL A 47 2.79 -0.82 -4.83
C VAL A 47 4.30 -0.72 -5.06
N ARG A 48 4.74 -0.08 -6.15
CA ARG A 48 6.15 0.10 -6.46
C ARG A 48 6.85 0.98 -5.42
N GLU A 49 6.22 2.08 -5.03
CA GLU A 49 6.73 2.99 -3.99
C GLU A 49 6.91 2.25 -2.66
N LEU A 50 5.85 1.63 -2.15
CA LEU A 50 5.89 0.99 -0.83
C LEU A 50 6.85 -0.22 -0.79
N VAL A 51 7.00 -0.95 -1.90
CA VAL A 51 8.02 -2.01 -2.04
C VAL A 51 9.42 -1.41 -1.97
N SER A 52 9.68 -0.28 -2.65
CA SER A 52 10.97 0.41 -2.63
C SER A 52 11.31 0.85 -1.20
N ASP A 53 10.39 1.60 -0.56
CA ASP A 53 10.55 2.12 0.79
C ASP A 53 10.89 1.00 1.80
N LEU A 54 10.11 -0.08 1.80
CA LEU A 54 10.34 -1.22 2.71
C LEU A 54 11.70 -1.89 2.44
N SER A 55 12.08 -2.04 1.18
CA SER A 55 13.34 -2.68 0.81
C SER A 55 14.56 -1.83 1.18
N GLU A 56 14.43 -0.51 1.14
CA GLU A 56 15.46 0.45 1.54
C GLU A 56 15.58 0.55 3.06
N GLU A 57 14.46 0.74 3.75
CA GLU A 57 14.42 0.97 5.20
C GLU A 57 14.82 -0.27 6.01
N GLU A 58 14.31 -1.46 5.65
CA GLU A 58 14.66 -2.70 6.34
C GLU A 58 15.91 -3.37 5.75
N GLY A 59 16.32 -2.92 4.57
CA GLY A 59 17.33 -3.57 3.76
C GLY A 59 16.85 -4.92 3.21
N GLY A 60 17.10 -5.19 1.94
CA GLY A 60 16.77 -6.49 1.35
C GLY A 60 16.50 -6.39 -0.14
N SER A 61 15.49 -7.12 -0.61
CA SER A 61 15.07 -7.10 -2.01
C SER A 61 13.55 -7.03 -2.10
N GLY A 62 13.09 -6.07 -2.90
CA GLY A 62 11.69 -5.88 -3.25
C GLY A 62 11.39 -6.39 -4.66
N PHE A 63 10.22 -6.96 -4.85
CA PHE A 63 9.73 -7.47 -6.12
C PHE A 63 8.31 -6.98 -6.36
N VAL A 64 8.00 -6.60 -7.59
CA VAL A 64 6.63 -6.30 -8.04
C VAL A 64 6.28 -7.28 -9.14
N LEU A 65 5.15 -7.96 -8.97
CA LEU A 65 4.73 -9.07 -9.83
C LEU A 65 3.29 -8.84 -10.28
N PRO A 66 2.96 -9.19 -11.54
CA PRO A 66 1.57 -9.27 -11.94
C PRO A 66 0.90 -10.50 -11.30
N HIS A 67 -0.26 -10.31 -10.69
CA HIS A 67 -1.09 -11.37 -10.12
C HIS A 67 -2.56 -11.07 -10.35
N GLU A 68 -3.27 -11.99 -11.02
CA GLU A 68 -4.71 -11.87 -11.32
C GLU A 68 -5.12 -10.54 -11.99
N GLY A 69 -4.24 -9.98 -12.83
CA GLY A 69 -4.49 -8.72 -13.54
C GLY A 69 -4.25 -7.45 -12.70
N ARG A 70 -3.60 -7.58 -11.54
CA ARG A 70 -3.18 -6.46 -10.68
C ARG A 70 -1.70 -6.58 -10.31
N ALA A 71 -1.04 -5.47 -9.98
CA ALA A 71 0.28 -5.53 -9.37
C ALA A 71 0.19 -5.92 -7.89
N ILE A 72 1.03 -6.88 -7.47
CA ILE A 72 1.33 -7.16 -6.07
C ILE A 72 2.81 -6.95 -5.81
N GLY A 73 3.16 -6.66 -4.56
CA GLY A 73 4.54 -6.53 -4.12
C GLY A 73 4.93 -7.59 -3.10
N CYS A 74 6.22 -7.93 -3.06
CA CYS A 74 6.81 -8.76 -2.03
C CYS A 74 8.16 -8.17 -1.63
N VAL A 75 8.46 -8.10 -0.34
CA VAL A 75 9.78 -7.65 0.15
C VAL A 75 10.35 -8.69 1.11
N VAL A 76 11.55 -9.18 0.82
CA VAL A 76 12.31 -10.05 1.72
C VAL A 76 13.43 -9.24 2.35
N THR A 77 13.40 -9.09 3.67
CA THR A 77 14.30 -8.18 4.39
C THR A 77 15.42 -8.93 5.11
N ARG A 78 16.53 -8.25 5.40
CA ARG A 78 17.69 -8.83 6.10
C ARG A 78 17.35 -9.29 7.52
N GLY A 79 16.33 -8.70 8.14
CA GLY A 79 15.78 -9.12 9.44
C GLY A 79 14.98 -10.42 9.39
N GLY A 80 14.85 -11.05 8.23
CA GLY A 80 14.10 -12.29 8.05
C GLY A 80 12.59 -12.10 7.91
N ARG A 81 12.11 -10.86 7.72
CA ARG A 81 10.70 -10.61 7.41
C ARG A 81 10.43 -10.78 5.93
N MET A 82 9.25 -11.30 5.63
CA MET A 82 8.65 -11.24 4.31
C MET A 82 7.37 -10.42 4.39
N TRP A 83 7.31 -9.37 3.58
CA TRP A 83 6.17 -8.49 3.45
C TRP A 83 5.40 -8.83 2.17
N SER A 84 4.08 -8.91 2.26
CA SER A 84 3.17 -8.87 1.12
C SER A 84 2.61 -7.46 0.97
N VAL A 85 2.67 -6.90 -0.22
CA VAL A 85 2.14 -5.57 -0.55
C VAL A 85 0.98 -5.74 -1.52
N GLN A 86 -0.19 -5.23 -1.18
CA GLN A 86 -1.44 -5.46 -1.89
C GLN A 86 -2.23 -4.16 -2.08
N ILE A 87 -3.02 -4.12 -3.16
CA ILE A 87 -3.99 -3.06 -3.43
C ILE A 87 -5.32 -3.49 -2.85
N LEU A 88 -5.89 -2.69 -1.96
CA LEU A 88 -7.22 -2.90 -1.38
C LEU A 88 -8.13 -1.72 -1.75
N ALA A 89 -9.38 -2.00 -2.10
CA ALA A 89 -10.41 -0.99 -2.09
C ALA A 89 -10.66 -0.53 -0.64
N ARG A 90 -10.97 0.74 -0.45
CA ARG A 90 -11.19 1.32 0.88
C ARG A 90 -12.34 0.65 1.63
N SER A 91 -13.34 0.17 0.90
CA SER A 91 -14.45 -0.63 1.45
C SER A 91 -14.02 -1.98 2.03
N GLU A 92 -12.85 -2.49 1.68
CA GLU A 92 -12.28 -3.74 2.20
C GLU A 92 -11.51 -3.52 3.50
N LEU A 93 -11.19 -2.27 3.86
CA LEU A 93 -10.55 -1.95 5.12
C LEU A 93 -11.57 -2.06 6.27
N PRO A 94 -11.17 -2.61 7.43
CA PRO A 94 -12.04 -2.62 8.59
C PRO A 94 -12.39 -1.19 8.99
N THR A 95 -13.69 -0.91 9.11
CA THR A 95 -14.18 0.32 9.75
C THR A 95 -13.80 0.27 11.22
N VAL A 96 -12.90 1.18 11.63
CA VAL A 96 -12.57 1.42 13.05
C VAL A 96 -13.74 2.12 13.73
#